data_AF-A0A1J6JMB7-F1
#
_entry.id   AF-A0A1J6JMB7-F1
#
_cell.length_a   1.000
_cell.length_b   1.000
_cell.length_c   1.000
_cell.angle_alpha   90.00
_cell.angle_beta   90.00
_cell.angle_gamma   90.00
#
_symmetry.space_group_name_H-M   'P 1'
#
loop_
_entity.id
_entity.type
_entity.pdbx_description
1 polymer ?
#
loop_
_entity_poly.entity_id
_entity_poly.type
_entity_poly.pdbx_seq_one_letter_code
_entity_poly.pdbx_strand_id
1 'polypeptide(L)'
;MLERVLQNQERSDTSISSMTELVGSHTASIQKLEMQMRDLSWGKNPKQKGTLPSDTIANPKGSRSGPTSHIMEITTRSGKVLQGESEQVVEVEDSE
;
A
#
# COMPACT_ATOMS: atom_id res chain seq x y z
N MET A 1 -54.35 4.68 8.86
CA MET A 1 -53.18 5.35 8.24
C MET A 1 -51.91 5.06 9.05
N LEU A 2 -51.93 5.31 10.36
CA LEU A 2 -50.80 5.11 11.28
C LEU A 2 -50.24 3.67 11.29
N GLU A 3 -51.11 2.67 11.27
CA GLU A 3 -50.71 1.26 11.32
C GLU A 3 -49.87 0.81 10.13
N ARG A 4 -50.16 1.30 8.92
CA ARG A 4 -49.33 1.06 7.74
C ARG A 4 -47.96 1.72 7.84
N VAL A 5 -47.88 2.88 8.53
CA VAL A 5 -46.61 3.58 8.76
C VAL A 5 -45.74 2.77 9.72
N LEU A 6 -46.32 2.28 10.82
CA LEU A 6 -45.59 1.44 11.79
C LEU A 6 -45.08 0.15 11.17
N GLN A 7 -45.91 -0.54 10.38
CA GLN A 7 -45.50 -1.78 9.70
C GLN A 7 -44.40 -1.54 8.66
N ASN A 8 -44.42 -0.41 7.96
CA ASN A 8 -43.35 -0.06 7.02
C ASN A 8 -42.04 0.28 7.73
N GLN A 9 -42.12 0.92 8.91
CA GLN A 9 -40.94 1.20 9.72
C GLN A 9 -40.26 -0.09 10.18
N GLU A 10 -41.02 -1.03 10.75
CA GLU A 10 -40.49 -2.33 11.22
C GLU A 10 -39.83 -3.12 10.07
N ARG A 11 -40.44 -3.11 8.88
CA ARG A 11 -39.86 -3.74 7.68
C ARG A 11 -38.57 -3.07 7.24
N SER A 12 -38.53 -1.73 7.27
CA SER A 12 -37.32 -0.97 6.94
C SER A 12 -36.20 -1.25 7.93
N ASP A 13 -36.48 -1.25 9.22
CA ASP A 13 -35.49 -1.49 10.27
C ASP A 13 -34.90 -2.90 10.17
N THR A 14 -35.75 -3.90 9.93
CA THR A 14 -35.33 -5.29 9.68
C THR A 14 -34.45 -5.37 8.43
N SER A 15 -34.85 -4.69 7.34
CA SER A 15 -34.07 -4.66 6.10
C SER A 15 -32.70 -4.01 6.30
N ILE A 16 -32.62 -2.92 7.06
CA ILE A 16 -31.35 -2.23 7.37
C ILE A 16 -30.44 -3.12 8.21
N SER A 17 -30.99 -3.83 9.19
CA SER A 17 -30.24 -4.78 10.00
C SER A 17 -29.65 -5.90 9.14
N SER A 18 -30.47 -6.49 8.27
CA SER A 18 -30.03 -7.55 7.35
C SER A 18 -28.93 -7.06 6.39
N MET A 19 -29.09 -5.85 5.83
CA MET A 19 -28.07 -5.25 4.97
C MET A 19 -26.76 -4.97 5.70
N THR A 20 -26.84 -4.54 6.96
CA THR A 20 -25.66 -4.28 7.80
C THR A 20 -24.89 -5.57 8.06
N GLU A 21 -25.59 -6.66 8.39
CA GLU A 21 -24.99 -7.98 8.58
C GLU A 21 -24.34 -8.49 7.28
N LEU A 22 -25.03 -8.33 6.14
CA LEU A 22 -24.51 -8.72 4.83
C LEU A 22 -23.21 -7.98 4.51
N VAL A 23 -23.19 -6.66 4.66
CA VAL A 23 -21.99 -5.84 4.46
C VAL A 23 -20.86 -6.30 5.38
N GLY A 24 -21.14 -6.54 6.67
CA GLY A 24 -20.16 -7.06 7.61
C GLY A 24 -19.58 -8.41 7.18
N SER A 25 -20.42 -9.33 6.72
CA SER A 25 -20.00 -10.65 6.22
C SER A 25 -19.09 -10.53 4.99
N HIS A 26 -19.40 -9.60 4.09
CA HIS A 26 -18.61 -9.35 2.88
C HIS A 26 -17.27 -8.72 3.21
N THR A 27 -17.24 -7.72 4.12
CA THR A 27 -15.98 -7.14 4.60
C THR A 27 -15.05 -8.19 5.19
N ALA A 28 -15.57 -9.08 6.05
CA ALA A 28 -14.78 -10.16 6.63
C ALA A 28 -14.27 -11.14 5.56
N SER A 29 -15.11 -11.47 4.58
CA SER A 29 -14.75 -12.36 3.46
C SER A 29 -13.67 -11.75 2.56
N ILE A 30 -13.75 -10.46 2.27
CA ILE A 30 -12.75 -9.72 1.48
C ILE A 30 -11.41 -9.71 2.22
N GLN A 31 -11.39 -9.35 3.50
CA GLN A 31 -10.16 -9.34 4.31
C GLN A 31 -9.48 -10.72 4.33
N LYS A 32 -10.29 -11.78 4.44
CA LYS A 32 -9.77 -13.14 4.38
C LYS A 32 -9.13 -13.46 3.02
N LEU A 33 -9.78 -13.08 1.92
CA LEU A 33 -9.21 -13.25 0.58
C LEU A 33 -7.93 -12.45 0.40
N GLU A 34 -7.86 -11.21 0.87
CA GLU A 34 -6.65 -10.37 0.82
C GLU A 34 -5.48 -11.04 1.55
N MET A 35 -5.72 -11.59 2.75
CA MET A 35 -4.70 -12.34 3.49
C MET A 35 -4.23 -13.57 2.72
N GLN A 36 -5.15 -14.37 2.18
CA GLN A 36 -4.81 -15.56 1.40
C GLN A 36 -4.01 -15.22 0.14
N MET A 37 -4.38 -14.14 -0.56
CA MET A 37 -3.68 -13.66 -1.75
C MET A 37 -2.28 -13.15 -1.41
N ARG A 38 -2.12 -12.46 -0.27
CA ARG A 38 -0.80 -12.04 0.22
C ARG A 38 0.10 -13.24 0.47
N ASP A 39 -0.39 -14.25 1.18
CA ASP A 39 0.41 -15.44 1.52
C ASP A 39 0.75 -16.25 0.26
N LEU A 40 -0.19 -16.37 -0.69
CA LEU A 40 0.06 -16.99 -1.99
C LEU A 40 1.12 -16.22 -2.78
N SER A 41 1.03 -14.89 -2.81
CA SER A 41 2.01 -14.04 -3.49
C SER A 41 3.40 -14.20 -2.88
N TRP A 42 3.49 -14.33 -1.55
CA TRP A 42 4.76 -14.55 -0.86
C TRP A 42 5.39 -15.90 -1.21
N GLY A 43 4.58 -16.96 -1.28
CA GLY A 43 5.05 -18.31 -1.62
C GLY A 43 5.39 -18.50 -3.11
N LYS A 44 4.67 -17.84 -4.02
CA LYS A 44 4.84 -18.00 -5.48
C LYS A 44 5.75 -16.97 -6.12
N ASN A 45 5.79 -15.76 -5.57
CA ASN A 45 6.64 -14.68 -6.03
C ASN A 45 7.62 -14.29 -4.92
N PRO A 46 8.56 -15.18 -4.53
CA PRO A 46 9.62 -14.76 -3.64
C PRO A 46 10.37 -13.63 -4.34
N LYS A 47 10.20 -12.39 -3.86
CA LYS A 47 11.01 -11.26 -4.33
C LYS A 47 12.47 -11.70 -4.16
N GLN A 48 13.24 -11.72 -5.24
CA GLN A 48 14.67 -12.01 -5.15
C GLN A 48 15.27 -11.02 -4.16
N LYS A 49 15.99 -11.53 -3.14
CA LYS A 49 16.74 -10.67 -2.23
C LYS A 49 17.68 -9.80 -3.06
N GLY A 50 17.51 -8.49 -2.97
CA GLY A 50 18.31 -7.51 -3.74
C GLY A 50 17.62 -6.94 -4.98
N THR A 51 16.42 -7.39 -5.34
CA THR A 51 15.62 -6.70 -6.37
C THR A 51 14.90 -5.51 -5.74
N LEU A 52 15.07 -4.36 -6.37
CA LEU A 52 14.43 -3.12 -5.98
C LEU A 52 12.89 -3.29 -6.09
N PRO A 53 12.09 -2.66 -5.22
CA PRO A 53 10.65 -2.56 -5.36
C PRO A 53 10.24 -2.14 -6.77
N SER A 54 9.11 -2.65 -7.27
CA SER A 54 8.63 -2.40 -8.63
C SER A 54 8.29 -0.92 -8.89
N ASP A 55 8.11 -0.13 -7.84
CA ASP A 55 7.88 1.31 -7.81
C ASP A 55 9.18 2.14 -7.83
N THR A 56 10.35 1.50 -7.99
CA THR A 56 11.62 2.21 -8.12
C THR A 56 11.66 3.01 -9.42
N ILE A 57 11.63 4.34 -9.33
CA ILE A 57 11.89 5.25 -10.44
C ILE A 57 13.39 5.54 -10.48
N ALA A 58 14.07 5.21 -11.58
CA ALA A 58 15.47 5.54 -11.77
C ALA A 58 15.68 7.07 -11.71
N ASN A 59 16.64 7.54 -10.91
CA ASN A 59 16.98 8.96 -10.85
C ASN A 59 17.46 9.46 -12.23
N PRO A 60 16.72 10.38 -12.89
CA PRO A 60 17.10 10.86 -14.21
C PRO A 60 18.35 11.74 -14.21
N LYS A 61 18.79 12.27 -13.04
CA LYS A 61 19.99 13.11 -12.94
C LYS A 61 21.31 12.33 -12.94
N GLY A 62 21.27 11.00 -12.92
CA GLY A 62 22.43 10.11 -12.93
C GLY A 62 23.08 9.88 -14.30
N SER A 63 23.03 10.85 -15.22
CA SER A 63 23.79 10.79 -16.48
C SER A 63 25.28 11.04 -16.22
N ARG A 64 25.93 10.07 -15.58
CA ARG A 64 27.35 9.85 -15.81
C ARG A 64 27.43 8.87 -16.97
N SER A 65 27.50 9.43 -18.18
CA SER A 65 27.78 8.70 -19.43
C SER A 65 29.10 7.92 -19.27
N GLY A 66 29.00 6.69 -18.78
CA GLY A 66 30.12 5.81 -18.49
C GLY A 66 29.62 4.43 -18.05
N PRO A 67 30.43 3.36 -18.19
CA PRO A 67 30.01 1.96 -18.02
C PRO A 67 29.66 1.54 -16.57
N THR A 68 29.43 2.50 -15.66
CA THR A 68 29.29 2.28 -14.21
C THR A 68 28.21 3.20 -13.62
N SER A 69 27.07 3.32 -14.29
CA SER A 69 25.89 4.00 -13.74
C SER A 69 25.16 3.10 -12.75
N HIS A 70 25.68 2.99 -11.52
CA HIS A 70 24.98 2.28 -10.45
C HIS A 70 23.79 3.11 -9.94
N ILE A 71 22.58 2.60 -10.12
CA ILE A 71 21.38 3.12 -9.47
C ILE A 71 21.38 2.58 -8.04
N MET A 72 21.53 3.46 -7.05
CA MET A 72 21.38 3.12 -5.63
C MET A 72 19.98 3.52 -5.15
N GLU A 73 19.26 2.58 -4.57
CA GLU A 73 18.00 2.82 -3.88
C GLU A 73 18.23 2.84 -2.36
N ILE A 74 17.77 3.88 -1.68
CA ILE A 74 17.83 3.98 -0.21
C ILE A 74 16.41 3.78 0.33
N THR A 75 16.13 2.59 0.88
CA THR A 75 14.85 2.30 1.54
C THR A 75 15.00 2.37 3.06
N THR A 76 14.12 3.12 3.72
CA THR A 76 14.05 3.10 5.19
C THR A 76 13.23 1.89 5.65
N ARG A 77 13.67 1.19 6.69
CA ARG A 77 13.03 -0.03 7.23
C ARG A 77 11.53 0.16 7.55
N SER A 78 11.07 1.39 7.78
CA SER A 78 9.67 1.68 8.11
C SER A 78 8.75 1.86 6.90
N GLY A 79 9.24 1.66 5.67
CA GLY A 79 8.42 1.79 4.46
C GLY A 79 7.92 3.22 4.18
N LYS A 80 8.50 4.22 4.85
CA LYS A 80 8.19 5.63 4.56
C LYS A 80 8.99 6.06 3.34
N VAL A 81 8.30 6.65 2.36
CA VAL A 81 8.95 7.38 1.27
C VAL A 81 9.76 8.50 1.91
N LEU A 82 11.05 8.57 1.61
CA LEU A 82 11.85 9.74 1.94
C LEU A 82 11.29 10.88 1.10
N GLN A 83 10.44 11.71 1.72
CA GLN A 83 9.94 12.92 1.10
C GLN A 83 11.15 13.75 0.69
N GLY A 84 11.37 13.86 -0.62
CA GLY A 84 12.51 14.54 -1.20
C GLY A 84 12.44 16.04 -0.94
N GLU A 85 12.95 16.47 0.20
CA GLU A 85 13.36 17.85 0.41
C GLU A 85 14.89 17.91 0.45
N SER A 86 15.41 18.46 -0.66
CA SER A 86 16.70 19.13 -0.85
C SER A 86 18.00 18.41 -0.49
N GLU A 87 18.92 18.45 -1.46
CA GLU A 87 20.38 18.29 -1.33
C GLU A 87 20.90 18.54 0.09
N GLN A 88 21.36 17.48 0.77
CA GLN A 88 22.41 17.65 1.76
C GLN A 88 23.75 17.52 1.03
N VAL A 89 24.31 18.66 0.66
CA VAL A 89 25.75 18.77 0.38
C VAL A 89 26.46 18.60 1.71
N VAL A 90 27.01 17.41 1.94
CA VAL A 90 28.07 17.26 2.95
C VAL A 90 29.32 17.81 2.30
N GLU A 91 29.65 19.06 2.66
CA GLU A 91 30.95 19.64 2.34
C GLU A 91 32.01 18.82 3.12
N VAL A 92 32.82 18.07 2.37
CA VAL A 92 34.01 17.44 2.93
C VAL A 92 35.06 18.54 2.97
N GLU A 93 35.37 19.03 4.17
CA GLU A 93 36.57 19.84 4.40
C GLU A 93 37.80 18.97 4.04
N ASP A 94 38.48 19.35 2.96
CA ASP A 94 39.79 18.83 2.59
C ASP A 94 40.76 19.16 3.75
N SER A 95 41.21 18.13 4.47
CA SER A 95 42.33 18.26 5.39
C SER A 95 43.61 17.93 4.63
N GLU A 96 44.50 18.93 4.61
CA GLU A 96 45.81 19.07 3.94
C GLU A 96 46.73 17.83 3.93
#